data_AF-A0A0G1PUZ0-F1
#
_entry.id   AF-A0A0G1PUZ0-F1
#
_cell.length_a   1.000
_cell.length_b   1.000
_cell.length_c   1.000
_cell.angle_alpha   90.00
_cell.angle_beta   90.00
_cell.angle_gamma   90.00
#
_symmetry.space_group_name_H-M   'P 1'
#
loop_
_entity.id
_entity.type
_entity.pdbx_description
1 polymer ?
#
loop_
_entity_poly.entity_id
_entity_poly.type
_entity_poly.pdbx_seq_one_letter_code
_entity_poly.pdbx_strand_id
1 'polypeptide(L)'
;MRKELIWAGIVGITFGLVIAFGAWRINSSLKTKPPSTEATPLPEQNSELKIALAKPENDDVVTEDSVTVSGITKPLAWVTLSAEEDDYVVRSEQSGVFEEEVGLIPGVNQIKITAFDPEGNKSTEKVLVVFSSSFKEKSVPTPTPGANATEESDIKQKVAQTTVANTTKGTNKTVKLTDIAIGDFIVAMGYVNGNSVLVSQRILIADPVTEPKLNASMGLGKDVTTSKNTLVFLFNEGEVTKSKAVNIGDGDKVIYVIEEVKEKSSTRTVFVVQ
;
A
#
# COMPACT_ATOMS: atom_id res chain seq x y z
N MET A 1 21.74 51.29 -66.98
CA MET A 1 21.19 52.20 -65.94
C MET A 1 19.77 51.83 -65.47
N ARG A 2 18.81 51.43 -66.34
CA ARG A 2 17.41 51.15 -65.87
C ARG A 2 17.20 49.86 -65.05
N LYS A 3 18.08 48.85 -65.19
CA LYS A 3 17.96 47.54 -64.51
C LYS A 3 18.33 47.56 -63.01
N GLU A 4 19.22 48.47 -62.60
CA GLU A 4 19.61 48.63 -61.19
C GLU A 4 18.52 49.34 -60.37
N LEU A 5 17.75 50.22 -61.01
CA LEU A 5 16.61 50.89 -60.39
C LEU A 5 15.49 49.89 -60.01
N ILE A 6 15.31 48.84 -60.82
CA ILE A 6 14.32 47.78 -60.56
C ILE A 6 14.75 46.92 -59.37
N TRP A 7 16.04 46.56 -59.28
CA TRP A 7 16.58 45.81 -58.15
C TRP A 7 16.54 46.61 -56.83
N ALA A 8 16.85 47.90 -56.88
CA ALA A 8 16.72 48.77 -55.71
C ALA A 8 15.27 48.86 -55.20
N GLY A 9 14.29 48.91 -56.11
CA GLY A 9 12.86 48.89 -55.76
C GLY A 9 12.44 47.59 -55.08
N ILE A 10 12.86 46.44 -55.60
CA ILE A 10 12.54 45.13 -55.02
C ILE A 10 13.14 44.98 -53.61
N VAL A 11 14.41 45.36 -53.42
CA VAL A 11 15.07 45.29 -52.12
C VAL A 11 14.39 46.24 -51.12
N GLY A 12 14.08 47.48 -51.52
CA GLY A 12 13.37 48.44 -50.66
C GLY A 12 11.99 47.95 -50.21
N ILE A 13 11.21 47.34 -51.12
CA ILE A 13 9.89 46.80 -50.79
C ILE A 13 9.99 45.62 -49.83
N THR A 14 10.93 44.69 -50.06
CA THR A 14 11.13 43.54 -49.15
C THR A 14 11.55 43.99 -47.76
N PHE A 15 12.45 44.96 -47.66
CA PHE A 15 12.91 45.49 -46.39
C PHE A 15 11.79 46.22 -45.63
N GLY A 16 10.97 47.00 -46.34
CA GLY A 16 9.80 47.67 -45.77
C GLY A 16 8.75 46.68 -45.21
N LEU A 17 8.49 45.58 -45.93
CA LEU A 17 7.55 44.56 -45.48
C LEU A 17 8.03 43.82 -44.23
N VAL A 18 9.33 43.54 -44.09
CA VAL A 18 9.89 42.90 -42.90
C VAL A 18 9.75 43.80 -41.66
N ILE A 19 10.03 45.10 -41.79
CA ILE A 19 9.87 46.06 -40.69
C ILE A 19 8.40 46.21 -40.29
N ALA A 20 7.50 46.34 -41.27
CA ALA A 20 6.06 46.45 -41.01
C ALA A 20 5.50 45.19 -40.31
N PHE A 21 5.94 44.00 -40.75
CA PHE A 21 5.55 42.73 -40.13
C PHE A 21 6.07 42.61 -38.69
N GLY A 22 7.32 43.04 -38.43
CA GLY A 22 7.90 43.08 -37.08
C GLY A 22 7.11 43.99 -36.13
N ALA A 23 6.77 45.20 -36.56
CA ALA A 23 5.98 46.14 -35.76
C ALA A 23 4.55 45.61 -35.47
N TRP A 24 3.90 45.01 -36.48
CA TRP A 24 2.58 44.39 -36.31
C TRP A 24 2.60 43.22 -35.32
N ARG A 25 3.64 42.36 -35.40
CA ARG A 25 3.83 41.23 -34.48
C ARG A 25 3.91 41.69 -33.03
N ILE A 26 4.66 42.75 -32.73
CA ILE A 26 4.83 43.27 -31.36
C ILE A 26 3.53 43.87 -30.82
N ASN A 27 2.80 44.65 -31.61
CA ASN A 27 1.53 45.25 -31.17
C ASN A 27 0.44 44.19 -30.93
N SER A 28 0.47 43.07 -31.64
CA SER A 28 -0.50 41.98 -31.47
C SER A 28 -0.36 41.23 -30.13
N SER A 29 0.75 41.39 -29.41
CA SER A 29 1.02 40.70 -28.14
C SER A 29 0.66 41.54 -26.90
N LEU A 30 0.25 42.80 -27.07
CA LEU A 30 -0.04 43.73 -25.96
C LEU A 30 -1.54 44.04 -25.81
N LYS A 31 -2.41 43.04 -25.97
CA LYS A 31 -3.78 43.15 -25.46
C LYS A 31 -3.75 43.04 -23.93
N THR A 32 -3.48 44.17 -23.28
CA THR A 32 -3.59 44.33 -21.83
C THR A 32 -5.04 44.09 -21.39
N LYS A 33 -5.26 43.00 -20.66
CA LYS A 33 -6.45 42.78 -19.83
C LYS A 33 -6.48 43.87 -18.74
N PRO A 34 -7.63 44.48 -18.41
CA PRO A 34 -7.70 45.48 -17.33
C PRO A 34 -7.25 44.87 -15.99
N PRO A 35 -6.69 45.68 -15.07
CA PRO A 35 -6.15 45.19 -13.81
C PRO A 35 -7.29 44.64 -12.95
N SER A 36 -7.38 43.33 -12.87
CA SER A 36 -8.06 42.64 -11.78
C SER A 36 -7.16 42.77 -10.57
N THR A 37 -7.72 43.12 -9.41
CA THR A 37 -7.07 43.02 -8.10
C THR A 37 -6.59 41.57 -7.94
N GLU A 38 -5.32 41.33 -8.23
CA GLU A 38 -4.73 40.01 -8.19
C GLU A 38 -4.30 39.77 -6.75
N ALA A 39 -5.14 39.05 -6.00
CA ALA A 39 -4.63 38.27 -4.89
C ALA A 39 -3.52 37.39 -5.46
N THR A 40 -2.35 37.39 -4.81
CA THR A 40 -1.22 36.51 -5.15
C THR A 40 -1.76 35.12 -5.49
N PRO A 41 -1.58 34.62 -6.72
CA PRO A 41 -1.99 33.25 -7.02
C PRO A 41 -1.13 32.34 -6.13
N LEU A 42 -1.77 31.78 -5.11
CA LEU A 42 -1.27 30.62 -4.41
C LEU A 42 -0.96 29.58 -5.50
N PRO A 43 0.24 28.98 -5.52
CA PRO A 43 0.57 28.01 -6.55
C PRO A 43 -0.56 26.97 -6.63
N GLU A 44 -1.18 26.85 -7.80
CA GLU A 44 -2.04 25.71 -8.10
C GLU A 44 -1.14 24.47 -8.02
N GLN A 45 -1.13 23.88 -6.84
CA GLN A 45 -0.48 22.62 -6.57
C GLN A 45 -1.28 21.58 -7.34
N ASN A 46 -0.92 21.37 -8.60
CA ASN A 46 -1.30 20.17 -9.33
C ASN A 46 -0.57 19.00 -8.65
N SER A 47 -1.07 18.63 -7.47
CA SER A 47 -0.57 17.54 -6.67
C SER A 47 -1.04 16.28 -7.35
N GLU A 48 -0.12 15.62 -8.05
CA GLU A 48 -0.26 14.22 -8.41
C GLU A 48 -0.71 13.43 -7.16
N LEU A 49 -1.70 12.55 -7.31
CA LEU A 49 -2.20 11.72 -6.22
C LEU A 49 -1.07 10.77 -5.79
N LYS A 50 -0.69 10.83 -4.51
CA LYS A 50 0.37 10.00 -3.91
C LYS A 50 -0.08 9.54 -2.54
N ILE A 51 0.45 8.40 -2.11
CA ILE A 51 0.24 7.86 -0.77
C ILE A 51 1.61 7.88 -0.09
N ALA A 52 1.67 8.38 1.13
CA ALA A 52 2.83 8.20 2.00
C ALA A 52 2.38 7.39 3.23
N LEU A 53 2.88 6.15 3.32
CA LEU A 53 2.56 5.24 4.40
C LEU A 53 3.38 5.58 5.65
N ALA A 54 2.73 5.60 6.82
CA ALA A 54 3.37 5.83 8.11
C ALA A 54 3.54 4.52 8.88
N LYS A 55 2.51 3.66 8.89
CA LYS A 55 2.56 2.32 9.46
C LYS A 55 1.68 1.36 8.66
N PRO A 56 1.99 0.06 8.68
CA PRO A 56 3.25 -0.54 9.16
C PRO A 56 4.43 -0.20 8.23
N GLU A 57 5.66 -0.44 8.70
CA GLU A 57 6.84 -0.45 7.83
C GLU A 57 6.90 -1.77 7.02
N ASN A 58 7.66 -1.76 5.93
CA ASN A 58 7.82 -2.97 5.13
C ASN A 58 8.60 -4.04 5.93
N ASP A 59 8.09 -5.27 5.90
CA ASP A 59 8.61 -6.44 6.63
C ASP A 59 8.41 -6.37 8.15
N ASP A 60 7.52 -5.50 8.64
CA ASP A 60 7.17 -5.42 10.06
C ASP A 60 6.67 -6.77 10.59
N VAL A 61 7.16 -7.15 11.78
CA VAL A 61 6.73 -8.37 12.48
C VAL A 61 5.81 -8.00 13.63
N VAL A 62 4.55 -8.44 13.55
CA VAL A 62 3.52 -8.18 14.56
C VAL A 62 3.08 -9.45 15.26
N THR A 63 2.66 -9.30 16.51
CA THR A 63 2.19 -10.39 17.36
C THR A 63 0.68 -10.53 17.41
N GLU A 64 -0.04 -9.57 16.87
CA GLU A 64 -1.51 -9.49 16.85
C GLU A 64 -2.02 -9.86 15.46
N ASP A 65 -3.22 -10.42 15.40
CA ASP A 65 -3.93 -10.83 14.19
C ASP A 65 -4.57 -9.65 13.44
N SER A 66 -4.26 -8.43 13.86
CA SER A 66 -4.57 -7.20 13.15
C SER A 66 -3.39 -6.23 13.20
N VAL A 67 -3.38 -5.29 12.26
CA VAL A 67 -2.43 -4.16 12.25
C VAL A 67 -3.15 -2.89 11.82
N THR A 68 -2.86 -1.80 12.52
CA THR A 68 -3.29 -0.46 12.12
C THR A 68 -2.44 0.01 10.94
N VAL A 69 -3.08 0.20 9.79
CA VAL A 69 -2.47 0.78 8.59
C VAL A 69 -2.81 2.27 8.56
N SER A 70 -1.80 3.12 8.56
CA SER A 70 -1.98 4.57 8.60
C SER A 70 -1.02 5.29 7.67
N GLY A 71 -1.43 6.47 7.21
CA GLY A 71 -0.64 7.29 6.30
C GLY A 71 -1.33 8.58 5.91
N ILE A 72 -0.80 9.24 4.89
CA ILE A 72 -1.34 10.47 4.31
C ILE A 72 -1.50 10.36 2.79
N THR A 73 -2.54 11.00 2.26
CA THR A 73 -2.86 11.11 0.83
C THR A 73 -3.54 12.46 0.55
N LYS A 74 -4.18 12.63 -0.62
CA LYS A 74 -5.00 13.82 -0.89
C LYS A 74 -6.17 13.91 0.10
N PRO A 75 -6.53 15.11 0.60
CA PRO A 75 -7.71 15.29 1.44
C PRO A 75 -8.98 14.71 0.83
N LEU A 76 -9.81 14.11 1.68
CA LEU A 76 -11.13 13.55 1.31
C LEU A 76 -11.10 12.46 0.23
N ALA A 77 -9.93 11.92 -0.11
CA ALA A 77 -9.76 10.78 -1.00
C ALA A 77 -10.24 9.49 -0.34
N TRP A 78 -10.76 8.57 -1.14
CA TRP A 78 -11.09 7.21 -0.72
C TRP A 78 -9.85 6.33 -0.77
N VAL A 79 -9.62 5.52 0.26
CA VAL A 79 -8.47 4.63 0.37
C VAL A 79 -8.98 3.21 0.60
N THR A 80 -8.66 2.30 -0.32
CA THR A 80 -8.92 0.86 -0.14
C THR A 80 -7.68 0.17 0.38
N LEU A 81 -7.86 -0.72 1.36
CA LEU A 81 -6.83 -1.61 1.86
C LEU A 81 -7.24 -3.04 1.55
N SER A 82 -6.52 -3.71 0.67
CA SER A 82 -6.80 -5.08 0.27
C SER A 82 -5.78 -6.01 0.91
N ALA A 83 -6.25 -6.87 1.82
CA ALA A 83 -5.46 -7.91 2.48
C ALA A 83 -5.82 -9.31 1.93
N GLU A 84 -5.26 -10.36 2.53
CA GLU A 84 -5.39 -11.74 2.05
C GLU A 84 -6.83 -12.26 2.09
N GLU A 85 -7.58 -11.98 3.15
CA GLU A 85 -8.97 -12.48 3.32
C GLU A 85 -10.04 -11.41 3.13
N ASP A 86 -9.79 -10.20 3.63
CA ASP A 86 -10.75 -9.09 3.57
C ASP A 86 -10.21 -7.86 2.79
N ASP A 87 -11.14 -7.03 2.36
CA ASP A 87 -10.89 -5.70 1.82
C ASP A 87 -11.57 -4.66 2.72
N TYR A 88 -10.93 -3.51 2.87
CA TYR A 88 -11.38 -2.39 3.67
C TYR A 88 -11.43 -1.13 2.81
N VAL A 89 -12.25 -0.16 3.20
CA VAL A 89 -12.21 1.17 2.61
C VAL A 89 -12.46 2.23 3.68
N VAL A 90 -11.65 3.28 3.63
CA VAL A 90 -11.71 4.42 4.53
C VAL A 90 -11.65 5.70 3.72
N ARG A 91 -12.25 6.78 4.23
CA ARG A 91 -12.10 8.11 3.65
C ARG A 91 -11.05 8.88 4.43
N SER A 92 -10.07 9.43 3.73
CA SER A 92 -9.08 10.31 4.36
C SER A 92 -9.73 11.60 4.86
N GLU A 93 -9.17 12.16 5.92
CA GLU A 93 -9.62 13.40 6.53
C GLU A 93 -9.32 14.62 5.65
N GLN A 94 -9.74 15.81 6.11
CA GLN A 94 -9.36 17.09 5.49
C GLN A 94 -7.85 17.34 5.52
N SER A 95 -7.14 16.73 6.48
CA SER A 95 -5.68 16.74 6.59
C SER A 95 -5.01 15.77 5.60
N GLY A 96 -5.78 14.89 4.94
CA GLY A 96 -5.27 13.80 4.12
C GLY A 96 -4.87 12.55 4.91
N VAL A 97 -4.96 12.57 6.25
CA VAL A 97 -4.69 11.42 7.11
C VAL A 97 -5.74 10.33 6.89
N PHE A 98 -5.30 9.08 6.88
CA PHE A 98 -6.16 7.91 6.94
C PHE A 98 -5.59 6.88 7.92
N GLU A 99 -6.46 6.11 8.54
CA GLU A 99 -6.12 5.05 9.49
C GLU A 99 -7.23 3.99 9.45
N GLU A 100 -6.83 2.72 9.33
CA GLU A 100 -7.77 1.58 9.28
C GLU A 100 -7.12 0.35 9.93
N GLU A 101 -7.88 -0.43 10.69
CA GLU A 101 -7.43 -1.70 11.26
C GLU A 101 -7.64 -2.85 10.28
N VAL A 102 -6.54 -3.49 9.87
CA VAL A 102 -6.54 -4.57 8.87
C VAL A 102 -6.25 -5.90 9.54
N GLY A 103 -7.11 -6.89 9.30
CA GLY A 103 -6.91 -8.27 9.77
C GLY A 103 -5.80 -8.98 9.00
N LEU A 104 -5.07 -9.84 9.70
CA LEU A 104 -3.91 -10.58 9.18
C LEU A 104 -4.10 -12.09 9.35
N ILE A 105 -3.67 -12.85 8.34
CA ILE A 105 -3.54 -14.30 8.46
C ILE A 105 -2.16 -14.67 9.02
N PRO A 106 -2.00 -15.80 9.73
CA PRO A 106 -0.70 -16.23 10.22
C PRO A 106 0.32 -16.35 9.08
N GLY A 107 1.50 -15.75 9.26
CA GLY A 107 2.56 -15.72 8.24
C GLY A 107 2.67 -14.35 7.58
N VAL A 108 3.02 -14.35 6.30
CA VAL A 108 3.28 -13.12 5.54
C VAL A 108 2.01 -12.65 4.86
N ASN A 109 1.69 -11.37 5.02
CA ASN A 109 0.53 -10.70 4.48
C ASN A 109 0.99 -9.57 3.58
N GLN A 110 0.42 -9.48 2.38
CA GLN A 110 0.63 -8.34 1.49
C GLN A 110 -0.61 -7.44 1.51
N ILE A 111 -0.45 -6.24 2.04
CA ILE A 111 -1.52 -5.24 2.06
C ILE A 111 -1.32 -4.31 0.87
N LYS A 112 -2.29 -4.26 -0.05
CA LYS A 112 -2.30 -3.33 -1.18
C LYS A 112 -3.19 -2.14 -0.85
N ILE A 113 -2.59 -0.95 -0.80
CA ILE A 113 -3.27 0.31 -0.51
C ILE A 113 -3.52 1.04 -1.83
N THR A 114 -4.76 1.38 -2.13
CA THR A 114 -5.10 2.18 -3.33
C THR A 114 -5.93 3.38 -2.93
N ALA A 115 -5.45 4.57 -3.24
CA ALA A 115 -6.17 5.82 -3.03
C ALA A 115 -6.84 6.27 -4.33
N PHE A 116 -8.01 6.89 -4.21
CA PHE A 116 -8.80 7.46 -5.29
C PHE A 116 -9.16 8.91 -4.96
N ASP A 117 -8.83 9.84 -5.85
CA ASP A 117 -9.31 11.22 -5.73
C ASP A 117 -10.75 11.36 -6.24
N PRO A 118 -11.43 12.50 -5.97
CA PRO A 118 -12.83 12.69 -6.39
C PRO A 118 -13.04 12.61 -7.91
N GLU A 119 -12.00 12.83 -8.70
CA GLU A 119 -11.99 12.71 -10.15
C GLU A 119 -11.79 11.27 -10.64
N GLY A 120 -11.48 10.33 -9.73
CA GLY A 120 -11.28 8.91 -10.01
C GLY A 120 -9.84 8.55 -10.40
N ASN A 121 -8.89 9.47 -10.30
CA ASN A 121 -7.46 9.14 -10.46
C ASN A 121 -7.03 8.25 -9.29
N LYS A 122 -6.09 7.33 -9.54
CA LYS A 122 -5.64 6.37 -8.54
C LYS A 122 -4.13 6.36 -8.32
N SER A 123 -3.74 6.09 -7.09
CA SER A 123 -2.36 5.78 -6.69
C SER A 123 -2.37 4.50 -5.87
N THR A 124 -1.36 3.64 -6.04
CA THR A 124 -1.28 2.35 -5.35
C THR A 124 0.07 2.19 -4.69
N GLU A 125 0.06 1.75 -3.44
CA GLU A 125 1.21 1.34 -2.64
C GLU A 125 1.01 -0.08 -2.10
N LYS A 126 2.10 -0.71 -1.67
CA LYS A 126 2.09 -2.07 -1.10
C LYS A 126 2.97 -2.10 0.15
N VAL A 127 2.55 -2.85 1.16
CA VAL A 127 3.37 -3.13 2.34
C VAL A 127 3.30 -4.62 2.69
N LEU A 128 4.43 -5.17 3.08
CA LEU A 128 4.55 -6.54 3.58
C LEU A 128 4.53 -6.53 5.11
N VAL A 129 3.69 -7.37 5.72
CA VAL A 129 3.60 -7.51 7.18
C VAL A 129 3.60 -8.97 7.56
N VAL A 130 4.31 -9.31 8.63
CA VAL A 130 4.46 -10.67 9.12
C VAL A 130 3.73 -10.81 10.45
N PHE A 131 2.63 -11.56 10.46
CA PHE A 131 1.92 -11.90 11.69
C PHE A 131 2.41 -13.24 12.26
N SER A 132 2.88 -13.23 13.51
CA SER A 132 3.18 -14.46 14.23
C SER A 132 2.90 -14.35 15.73
N SER A 133 1.91 -15.12 16.19
CA SER A 133 1.55 -15.25 17.62
C SER A 133 2.67 -15.84 18.48
N SER A 134 3.69 -16.46 17.88
CA SER A 134 4.84 -17.06 18.57
C SER A 134 5.81 -16.07 19.22
N PHE A 135 5.71 -14.78 18.85
CA PHE A 135 6.49 -13.69 19.45
C PHE A 135 5.79 -13.02 20.63
N LYS A 136 4.55 -13.40 20.99
CA LYS A 136 3.95 -12.94 22.25
C LYS A 136 4.82 -13.43 23.40
N GLU A 137 5.49 -12.51 24.09
CA GLU A 137 6.25 -12.85 25.30
C GLU A 137 5.29 -13.55 26.26
N LYS A 138 5.53 -14.84 26.53
CA LYS A 138 4.93 -15.48 27.69
C LYS A 138 5.49 -14.74 28.89
N SER A 139 4.64 -13.99 29.57
CA SER A 139 4.95 -13.45 30.88
C SER A 139 5.47 -14.59 31.75
N VAL A 140 6.77 -14.57 32.04
CA VAL A 140 7.36 -15.49 32.99
C VAL A 140 6.74 -15.11 34.34
N PRO A 141 6.01 -16.01 35.04
CA PRO A 141 5.50 -15.68 36.35
C PRO A 141 6.68 -15.31 37.25
N THR A 142 6.64 -14.09 37.79
CA THR A 142 7.62 -13.63 38.78
C THR A 142 7.69 -14.67 39.89
N PRO A 143 8.86 -15.27 40.19
CA PRO A 143 8.95 -16.20 41.31
C PRO A 143 8.63 -15.44 42.59
N THR A 144 7.52 -15.81 43.24
CA THR A 144 7.17 -15.34 44.58
C THR A 144 8.32 -15.68 45.53
N PRO A 145 8.98 -14.69 46.17
CA PRO A 145 10.01 -14.98 47.16
C PRO A 145 9.34 -15.59 48.39
N GLY A 146 9.50 -16.90 48.62
CA GLY A 146 9.00 -17.53 49.85
C GLY A 146 8.71 -19.03 49.83
N ALA A 147 8.77 -19.72 48.69
CA ALA A 147 8.67 -21.18 48.69
C ALA A 147 10.08 -21.80 48.83
N ASN A 148 10.35 -22.39 50.00
CA ASN A 148 11.56 -23.17 50.26
C ASN A 148 11.81 -24.18 49.14
N ALA A 149 12.98 -24.07 48.52
CA ALA A 149 13.51 -25.05 47.58
C ALA A 149 13.93 -26.31 48.35
N THR A 150 13.10 -27.37 48.27
CA THR A 150 13.55 -28.75 48.45
C THR A 150 12.59 -29.66 47.71
N GLU A 151 12.65 -29.64 46.39
CA GLU A 151 12.28 -30.79 45.55
C GLU A 151 13.13 -30.65 44.28
N GLU A 152 14.04 -31.60 44.09
CA GLU A 152 14.72 -31.87 42.83
C GLU A 152 13.65 -32.16 41.78
N SER A 153 13.17 -31.10 41.11
CA SER A 153 12.27 -31.25 39.99
C SER A 153 13.10 -31.58 38.77
N ASP A 154 13.26 -32.87 38.54
CA ASP A 154 13.57 -33.46 37.24
C ASP A 154 12.74 -32.74 36.17
N ILE A 155 13.34 -31.78 35.45
CA ILE A 155 12.78 -31.27 34.21
C ILE A 155 12.95 -32.40 33.18
N LYS A 156 12.07 -33.40 33.24
CA LYS A 156 11.86 -34.32 32.13
C LYS A 156 11.12 -33.56 31.05
N GLN A 157 11.88 -32.77 30.30
CA GLN A 157 11.44 -32.32 28.99
C GLN A 157 11.14 -33.58 28.19
N LYS A 158 9.87 -33.78 27.85
CA LYS A 158 9.47 -34.80 26.88
C LYS A 158 10.04 -34.33 25.54
N VAL A 159 11.28 -34.71 25.26
CA VAL A 159 11.98 -34.36 24.03
C VAL A 159 11.25 -35.08 22.89
N ALA A 160 10.38 -34.36 22.20
CA ALA A 160 10.09 -34.69 20.81
C ALA A 160 11.44 -34.71 20.09
N GLN A 161 11.71 -35.76 19.30
CA GLN A 161 12.99 -35.94 18.61
C GLN A 161 13.40 -34.63 17.91
N THR A 162 14.38 -33.94 18.48
CA THR A 162 14.88 -32.68 17.94
C THR A 162 15.91 -33.03 16.87
N THR A 163 15.62 -32.73 15.61
CA THR A 163 16.59 -32.91 14.53
C THR A 163 17.60 -31.77 14.59
N VAL A 164 18.84 -32.08 14.98
CA VAL A 164 19.92 -31.09 15.05
C VAL A 164 20.76 -31.14 13.78
N ALA A 165 20.68 -30.10 12.96
CA ALA A 165 21.60 -29.91 11.84
C ALA A 165 22.88 -29.21 12.30
N ASN A 166 23.85 -29.98 12.82
CA ASN A 166 25.18 -29.42 13.12
C ASN A 166 25.87 -29.01 11.80
N THR A 167 26.25 -27.73 11.70
CA THR A 167 27.18 -27.19 10.69
C THR A 167 28.46 -26.76 11.40
N THR A 168 29.60 -27.22 10.89
CA THR A 168 30.93 -26.71 11.25
C THR A 168 31.42 -25.74 10.18
N LYS A 169 32.32 -24.84 10.57
CA LYS A 169 32.85 -23.73 9.76
C LYS A 169 33.09 -24.15 8.29
N GLY A 170 32.30 -23.60 7.37
CA GLY A 170 32.41 -23.83 5.92
C GLY A 170 31.50 -24.93 5.33
N THR A 171 30.64 -25.57 6.13
CA THR A 171 29.66 -26.55 5.61
C THR A 171 28.25 -25.97 5.53
N ASN A 172 27.72 -25.83 4.32
CA ASN A 172 26.32 -25.47 4.13
C ASN A 172 25.47 -26.75 4.19
N LYS A 173 24.48 -26.79 5.08
CA LYS A 173 23.42 -27.81 5.07
C LYS A 173 22.12 -27.17 4.59
N THR A 174 21.59 -27.69 3.49
CA THR A 174 20.28 -27.29 2.99
C THR A 174 19.20 -28.03 3.77
N VAL A 175 18.31 -27.27 4.42
CA VAL A 175 17.06 -27.80 4.96
C VAL A 175 15.98 -27.59 3.91
N LYS A 176 15.27 -28.65 3.51
CA LYS A 176 14.18 -28.50 2.54
C LYS A 176 12.92 -28.06 3.27
N LEU A 177 12.08 -27.28 2.60
CA LEU A 177 10.79 -26.85 3.16
C LEU A 177 9.87 -28.04 3.47
N THR A 178 9.99 -29.16 2.74
CA THR A 178 9.28 -30.42 3.03
C THR A 178 9.67 -31.05 4.36
N ASP A 179 10.83 -30.67 4.90
CA ASP A 179 11.37 -31.22 6.15
C ASP A 179 10.93 -30.39 7.35
N ILE A 180 10.10 -29.36 7.14
CA ILE A 180 9.62 -28.39 8.15
C ILE A 180 8.09 -28.36 8.09
N ALA A 181 7.43 -28.72 9.19
CA ALA A 181 5.98 -28.61 9.32
C ALA A 181 5.56 -27.22 9.82
N ILE A 182 4.29 -26.85 9.57
CA ILE A 182 3.67 -25.67 10.17
C ILE A 182 3.72 -25.82 11.70
N GLY A 183 4.41 -24.90 12.37
CA GLY A 183 4.62 -24.92 13.82
C GLY A 183 5.98 -25.47 14.29
N ASP A 184 6.83 -25.93 13.37
CA ASP A 184 8.22 -26.28 13.68
C ASP A 184 9.08 -25.02 13.88
N PHE A 185 10.06 -25.10 14.78
CA PHE A 185 10.99 -24.01 15.07
C PHE A 185 12.41 -24.39 14.62
N ILE A 186 13.03 -23.52 13.81
CA ILE A 186 14.48 -23.60 13.57
C ILE A 186 15.16 -22.66 14.56
N VAL A 187 15.98 -23.24 15.43
CA VAL A 187 16.84 -22.48 16.34
C VAL A 187 18.23 -22.39 15.73
N ALA A 188 18.61 -21.19 15.29
CA ALA A 188 20.01 -20.90 14.97
C ALA A 188 20.75 -20.58 16.28
N MET A 189 21.56 -21.54 16.76
CA MET A 189 22.46 -21.30 17.90
C MET A 189 23.77 -20.69 17.39
N GLY A 190 24.09 -19.48 17.86
CA GLY A 190 25.32 -18.77 17.53
C GLY A 190 26.54 -19.23 18.32
N TYR A 191 27.70 -18.64 18.01
CA TYR A 191 28.92 -18.85 18.77
C TYR A 191 28.84 -18.17 20.14
N VAL A 192 29.36 -18.85 21.15
CA VAL A 192 29.59 -18.29 22.48
C VAL A 192 30.72 -17.26 22.37
N ASN A 193 30.48 -16.00 22.73
CA ASN A 193 31.57 -15.02 22.84
C ASN A 193 32.42 -15.29 24.10
N GLY A 194 33.56 -14.60 24.26
CA GLY A 194 34.47 -14.80 25.41
C GLY A 194 33.83 -14.61 26.81
N ASN A 195 32.58 -14.15 26.89
CA ASN A 195 31.80 -13.97 28.11
C ASN A 195 30.72 -15.05 28.32
N SER A 196 30.76 -16.16 27.58
CA SER A 196 29.81 -17.26 27.71
C SER A 196 28.36 -16.93 27.35
N VAL A 197 28.10 -15.81 26.66
CA VAL A 197 26.75 -15.40 26.26
C VAL A 197 26.40 -16.01 24.89
N LEU A 198 25.34 -16.82 24.86
CA LEU A 198 24.74 -17.34 23.64
C LEU A 198 23.83 -16.28 23.03
N VAL A 199 24.11 -15.88 21.79
CA VAL A 199 23.18 -15.10 20.98
C VAL A 199 22.41 -16.09 20.10
N SER A 200 21.08 -16.12 20.25
CA SER A 200 20.19 -16.84 19.36
C SER A 200 19.43 -15.85 18.49
N GLN A 201 19.22 -16.22 17.23
CA GLN A 201 18.30 -15.52 16.33
C GLN A 201 17.20 -16.48 15.94
N ARG A 202 15.94 -16.01 16.02
CA ARG A 202 14.80 -16.74 15.47
C ARG A 202 14.72 -16.43 13.98
N ILE A 203 14.67 -17.48 13.16
CA ILE A 203 14.45 -17.35 11.72
C ILE A 203 13.01 -17.79 11.46
N LEU A 204 12.19 -16.86 10.97
CA LEU A 204 10.87 -17.22 10.47
C LEU A 204 11.01 -17.68 9.01
N ILE A 205 10.47 -18.85 8.70
CA ILE A 205 10.35 -19.34 7.34
C ILE A 205 8.87 -19.28 6.98
N ALA A 206 8.58 -18.62 5.87
CA ALA A 206 7.24 -18.52 5.32
C ALA A 206 7.27 -18.86 3.83
N ASP A 207 6.12 -19.28 3.31
CA ASP A 207 5.96 -19.47 1.88
C ASP A 207 6.21 -18.15 1.13
N PRO A 208 6.79 -18.19 -0.08
CA PRO A 208 6.95 -17.01 -0.89
C PRO A 208 5.57 -16.41 -1.18
N VAL A 209 5.42 -15.13 -0.86
CA VAL A 209 4.17 -14.40 -1.07
C VAL A 209 3.87 -14.39 -2.56
N THR A 210 2.75 -15.02 -2.91
CA THR A 210 2.25 -14.97 -4.27
C THR A 210 1.52 -13.65 -4.39
N GLU A 211 2.05 -12.70 -5.17
CA GLU A 211 1.40 -11.38 -5.28
C GLU A 211 -0.07 -11.55 -5.69
N PRO A 212 -1.03 -11.19 -4.82
CA PRO A 212 -2.42 -11.28 -5.19
C PRO A 212 -2.70 -10.21 -6.25
N LYS A 213 -3.24 -10.66 -7.40
CA LYS A 213 -3.64 -9.80 -8.53
C LYS A 213 -4.93 -9.06 -8.22
N LEU A 214 -4.97 -8.39 -7.08
CA LEU A 214 -6.06 -7.54 -6.62
C LEU A 214 -5.93 -6.17 -7.28
N ASN A 215 -7.01 -5.69 -7.89
CA ASN A 215 -7.08 -4.39 -8.51
C ASN A 215 -8.32 -3.66 -8.01
N ALA A 216 -8.12 -2.60 -7.25
CA ALA A 216 -9.19 -1.69 -6.89
C ALA A 216 -9.46 -0.70 -8.04
N SER A 217 -10.73 -0.41 -8.29
CA SER A 217 -11.19 0.60 -9.24
C SER A 217 -12.40 1.36 -8.69
N MET A 218 -12.57 2.61 -9.11
CA MET A 218 -13.71 3.44 -8.78
C MET A 218 -14.56 3.67 -10.03
N GLY A 219 -15.88 3.60 -9.90
CA GLY A 219 -16.80 3.75 -11.02
C GLY A 219 -18.25 3.90 -10.56
N LEU A 220 -19.16 3.61 -11.48
CA LEU A 220 -20.59 3.58 -11.21
C LEU A 220 -21.08 2.14 -11.02
N GLY A 221 -22.21 1.98 -10.35
CA GLY A 221 -22.80 0.67 -10.07
C GLY A 221 -23.01 -0.19 -11.33
N LYS A 222 -23.37 0.44 -12.46
CA LYS A 222 -23.51 -0.22 -13.77
C LYS A 222 -22.21 -0.86 -14.28
N ASP A 223 -21.05 -0.38 -13.82
CA ASP A 223 -19.73 -0.86 -14.25
C ASP A 223 -19.31 -2.13 -13.49
N VAL A 224 -20.11 -2.54 -12.48
CA VAL A 224 -19.81 -3.66 -11.58
C VAL A 224 -20.72 -4.84 -11.86
N THR A 225 -20.10 -5.99 -12.14
CA THR A 225 -20.80 -7.28 -12.18
C THR A 225 -20.51 -8.04 -10.90
N THR A 226 -21.55 -8.34 -10.11
CA THR A 226 -21.43 -9.11 -8.86
C THR A 226 -21.72 -10.60 -9.07
N SER A 227 -21.07 -11.44 -8.28
CA SER A 227 -21.31 -12.89 -8.23
C SER A 227 -21.82 -13.29 -6.84
N LYS A 228 -22.20 -14.56 -6.64
CA LYS A 228 -22.65 -15.06 -5.32
C LYS A 228 -21.62 -14.87 -4.19
N ASN A 229 -20.34 -14.78 -4.53
CA ASN A 229 -19.25 -14.65 -3.56
C ASN A 229 -18.78 -13.20 -3.39
N THR A 230 -19.35 -12.26 -4.14
CA THR A 230 -19.00 -10.85 -4.03
C THR A 230 -19.55 -10.29 -2.71
N LEU A 231 -18.68 -9.71 -1.90
CA LEU A 231 -19.08 -8.98 -0.71
C LEU A 231 -19.51 -7.56 -1.12
N VAL A 232 -20.65 -7.09 -0.61
CA VAL A 232 -21.07 -5.70 -0.82
C VAL A 232 -21.17 -4.99 0.52
N PHE A 233 -20.58 -3.81 0.60
CA PHE A 233 -20.59 -2.95 1.77
C PHE A 233 -21.20 -1.60 1.40
N LEU A 234 -22.06 -1.06 2.26
CA LEU A 234 -22.59 0.30 2.09
C LEU A 234 -21.98 1.22 3.15
N PHE A 235 -21.53 2.39 2.68
CA PHE A 235 -21.10 3.49 3.54
C PHE A 235 -22.22 4.51 3.63
N ASN A 236 -22.86 4.58 4.80
CA ASN A 236 -23.87 5.59 5.12
C ASN A 236 -23.42 6.34 6.37
N GLU A 237 -23.20 7.66 6.25
CA GLU A 237 -22.96 8.56 7.39
C GLU A 237 -21.88 8.10 8.40
N GLY A 238 -20.86 7.36 7.94
CA GLY A 238 -19.75 6.87 8.77
C GLY A 238 -19.91 5.44 9.30
N GLU A 239 -21.02 4.76 9.03
CA GLU A 239 -21.21 3.34 9.35
C GLU A 239 -21.07 2.45 8.11
N VAL A 240 -20.39 1.31 8.29
CA VAL A 240 -20.18 0.30 7.24
C VAL A 240 -21.11 -0.88 7.48
N THR A 241 -22.04 -1.13 6.56
CA THR A 241 -22.93 -2.29 6.65
C THR A 241 -22.58 -3.34 5.61
N LYS A 242 -22.26 -4.57 6.04
CA LYS A 242 -22.03 -5.72 5.15
C LYS A 242 -23.37 -6.31 4.69
N SER A 243 -23.61 -6.39 3.40
CA SER A 243 -24.78 -7.03 2.81
C SER A 243 -24.40 -7.92 1.63
N LYS A 244 -24.93 -9.15 1.60
CA LYS A 244 -24.75 -10.07 0.47
C LYS A 244 -25.69 -9.78 -0.71
N ALA A 245 -26.61 -8.84 -0.54
CA ALA A 245 -27.66 -8.54 -1.52
C ALA A 245 -28.03 -7.05 -1.44
N VAL A 246 -27.23 -6.22 -2.11
CA VAL A 246 -27.59 -4.82 -2.33
C VAL A 246 -28.00 -4.69 -3.79
N ASN A 247 -29.13 -4.05 -4.05
CA ASN A 247 -29.40 -3.47 -5.36
C ASN A 247 -28.46 -2.27 -5.50
N ILE A 248 -27.25 -2.52 -6.00
CA ILE A 248 -26.37 -1.46 -6.45
C ILE A 248 -27.09 -0.80 -7.62
N GLY A 249 -27.49 0.46 -7.46
CA GLY A 249 -28.12 1.24 -8.52
C GLY A 249 -27.09 1.62 -9.58
N ASP A 250 -27.55 1.71 -10.84
CA ASP A 250 -26.67 2.05 -11.98
C ASP A 250 -25.90 3.38 -11.80
N GLY A 251 -26.44 4.30 -11.00
CA GLY A 251 -25.85 5.61 -10.71
C GLY A 251 -25.06 5.68 -9.39
N ASP A 252 -25.02 4.61 -8.61
CA ASP A 252 -24.32 4.60 -7.33
C ASP A 252 -22.82 4.68 -7.56
N LYS A 253 -22.12 5.53 -6.80
CA LYS A 253 -20.65 5.51 -6.81
C LYS A 253 -20.17 4.29 -6.06
N VAL A 254 -19.27 3.55 -6.69
CA VAL A 254 -18.75 2.32 -6.14
C VAL A 254 -17.25 2.26 -6.27
N ILE A 255 -16.63 1.64 -5.27
CA ILE A 255 -15.24 1.19 -5.33
C ILE A 255 -15.28 -0.33 -5.28
N TYR A 256 -14.63 -1.00 -6.22
CA TYR A 256 -14.69 -2.45 -6.30
C TYR A 256 -13.30 -3.04 -6.48
N VAL A 257 -13.07 -4.17 -5.83
CA VAL A 257 -11.83 -4.93 -5.86
C VAL A 257 -12.06 -6.15 -6.74
N ILE A 258 -11.27 -6.25 -7.81
CA ILE A 258 -11.24 -7.41 -8.70
C ILE A 258 -10.05 -8.27 -8.34
N GLU A 259 -10.29 -9.56 -8.18
CA GLU A 259 -9.26 -10.57 -8.10
C GLU A 259 -9.11 -11.27 -9.46
N GLU A 260 -7.87 -11.35 -9.96
CA GLU A 260 -7.57 -12.06 -11.21
C GLU A 260 -6.85 -13.39 -10.94
N VAL A 261 -7.55 -14.50 -11.17
CA VAL A 261 -7.01 -15.86 -10.98
C VAL A 261 -7.03 -16.60 -12.32
N LYS A 262 -5.85 -16.99 -12.82
CA LYS A 262 -5.69 -17.80 -14.04
C LYS A 262 -6.51 -17.25 -15.24
N GLU A 263 -6.34 -15.97 -15.55
CA GLU A 263 -7.00 -15.24 -16.65
C GLU A 263 -8.53 -15.04 -16.48
N LYS A 264 -9.07 -15.32 -15.29
CA LYS A 264 -10.45 -15.00 -14.93
C LYS A 264 -10.46 -13.91 -13.88
N SER A 265 -11.18 -12.83 -14.16
CA SER A 265 -11.46 -11.76 -13.20
C SER A 265 -12.77 -12.03 -12.48
N SER A 266 -12.78 -11.90 -11.15
CA SER A 266 -14.00 -11.90 -10.35
C SER A 266 -14.01 -10.72 -9.39
N THR A 267 -15.17 -10.11 -9.21
CA THR A 267 -15.36 -9.06 -8.21
C THR A 267 -15.36 -9.69 -6.83
N ARG A 268 -14.32 -9.41 -6.05
CA ARG A 268 -14.17 -9.88 -4.66
C ARG A 268 -15.06 -9.07 -3.73
N THR A 269 -14.92 -7.75 -3.79
CA THR A 269 -15.61 -6.82 -2.89
C THR A 269 -16.10 -5.60 -3.65
N VAL A 270 -17.26 -5.07 -3.25
CA VAL A 270 -17.82 -3.80 -3.73
C VAL A 270 -18.19 -2.95 -2.53
N PHE A 271 -17.73 -1.71 -2.53
CA PHE A 271 -18.07 -0.68 -1.58
C PHE A 271 -18.93 0.37 -2.28
N VAL A 272 -20.19 0.50 -1.86
CA VAL A 272 -21.06 1.60 -2.28
C VAL A 272 -20.72 2.80 -1.42
N VAL A 273 -20.16 3.83 -2.04
CA VAL A 273 -19.64 5.03 -1.38
C VAL A 273 -20.51 6.23 -1.72
N GLN A 274 -20.87 7.04 -0.72
CA GLN A 274 -21.68 8.25 -0.87
C GLN A 274 -20.85 9.53 -0.68
#